data_AF-A0A7C8ZTY2-F1
#
_entry.id   AF-A0A7C8ZTY2-F1
#
_cell.length_a   1.000
_cell.length_b   1.000
_cell.length_c   1.000
_cell.angle_alpha   90.00
_cell.angle_beta   90.00
_cell.angle_gamma   90.00
#
_symmetry.space_group_name_H-M   'P 1'
#
loop_
_entity.id
_entity.type
_entity.pdbx_description
1 polymer ?
#
loop_
_entity_poly.entity_id
_entity_poly.type
_entity_poly.pdbx_seq_one_letter_code
_entity_poly.pdbx_strand_id
1 'polypeptide(L)'
;MLKIRKEIVDFHGEMVLLENYSALNYTGLVKILKKYDKRTGALIRLPFIQKVLQQPFFTTDLLYKLVKECERMLDLLFPIDEPTTANGNERCDSETSTSNGNGMLKCPKELAEIEYMESLYMKSTISALKALKQIRSKSSTVSEFSLPPLGLEETWKKIPILEQVAK
;
A
#
# COMPACT_ATOMS: atom_id res chain seq x y z
N MET A 1 -7.38 -14.60 18.72
CA MET A 1 -7.72 -13.36 17.99
C MET A 1 -6.49 -12.51 17.67
N LEU A 2 -5.69 -12.08 18.67
CA LEU A 2 -4.52 -11.21 18.42
C LEU A 2 -3.45 -11.82 17.50
N LYS A 3 -3.16 -13.11 17.63
CA LYS A 3 -2.20 -13.81 16.75
C LYS A 3 -2.65 -13.82 15.29
N ILE A 4 -3.93 -14.06 15.03
CA ILE A 4 -4.53 -14.07 13.69
C ILE A 4 -4.46 -12.67 13.06
N ARG A 5 -4.78 -11.62 13.84
CA ARG A 5 -4.65 -10.23 13.38
C ARG A 5 -3.21 -9.92 12.97
N LYS A 6 -2.24 -10.33 13.78
CA LYS A 6 -0.82 -10.16 13.47
C LYS A 6 -0.40 -10.87 12.19
N GLU A 7 -0.80 -12.13 12.02
CA GLU A 7 -0.49 -12.91 10.82
C GLU A 7 -1.09 -12.28 9.56
N ILE A 8 -2.31 -11.72 9.62
CA ILE A 8 -2.93 -11.01 8.49
C ILE A 8 -2.17 -9.72 8.15
N VAL A 9 -1.77 -8.93 9.15
CA VAL A 9 -0.97 -7.70 8.93
C VAL A 9 0.41 -8.03 8.35
N ASP A 10 1.06 -9.07 8.85
CA ASP A 10 2.36 -9.54 8.33
C ASP A 10 2.24 -9.98 6.87
N PHE A 11 1.23 -10.82 6.56
CA PHE A 11 0.96 -11.29 5.20
C PHE A 11 0.63 -10.13 4.24
N HIS A 12 -0.20 -9.18 4.67
CA HIS A 12 -0.46 -7.96 3.92
C HIS A 12 0.84 -7.19 3.63
N GLY A 13 1.70 -7.01 4.63
CA GLY A 13 2.98 -6.33 4.48
C GLY A 13 3.91 -7.02 3.49
N GLU A 14 4.02 -8.36 3.55
CA GLU A 14 4.80 -9.15 2.58
C GLU A 14 4.31 -8.93 1.14
N MET A 15 3.00 -8.91 0.92
CA MET A 15 2.43 -8.67 -0.40
C MET A 15 2.69 -7.25 -0.92
N VAL A 16 2.54 -6.23 -0.07
CA VAL A 16 2.86 -4.85 -0.46
C VAL A 16 4.35 -4.70 -0.78
N LEU A 17 5.23 -5.37 -0.02
CA LEU A 17 6.66 -5.39 -0.31
C LEU A 17 6.97 -6.06 -1.66
N LEU A 18 6.23 -7.09 -2.04
CA LEU A 18 6.36 -7.76 -3.32
C LEU A 18 5.90 -6.87 -4.49
N GLU A 19 4.81 -6.10 -4.33
CA GLU A 19 4.41 -5.07 -5.30
C GLU A 19 5.51 -4.00 -5.46
N ASN A 20 6.10 -3.58 -4.34
CA ASN A 20 7.19 -2.62 -4.34
C ASN A 20 8.44 -3.17 -5.05
N TYR A 21 8.79 -4.44 -4.82
CA TYR A 21 9.88 -5.10 -5.54
C TYR A 21 9.65 -5.04 -7.05
N SER A 22 8.45 -5.39 -7.51
CA SER A 22 8.09 -5.34 -8.94
C SER A 22 8.28 -3.94 -9.52
N ALA A 23 7.72 -2.92 -8.85
CA ALA A 23 7.79 -1.53 -9.27
C ALA A 23 9.22 -0.98 -9.35
N LEU A 24 10.06 -1.28 -8.34
CA LEU A 24 11.46 -0.84 -8.30
C LEU A 24 12.28 -1.48 -9.41
N ASN A 25 12.14 -2.80 -9.62
CA ASN A 25 12.89 -3.50 -10.65
C ASN A 25 12.49 -3.04 -12.05
N TYR A 26 11.19 -2.87 -12.32
CA TYR A 26 10.72 -2.29 -13.58
C TYR A 26 11.30 -0.90 -13.82
N THR A 27 11.28 -0.03 -12.79
CA THR A 27 11.88 1.29 -12.89
C THR A 27 13.38 1.21 -13.20
N GLY A 28 14.11 0.31 -12.55
CA GLY A 28 15.52 0.04 -12.82
C GLY A 28 15.77 -0.33 -14.29
N LEU A 29 14.98 -1.26 -14.83
CA LEU A 29 15.03 -1.70 -16.22
C LEU A 29 14.76 -0.55 -17.20
N VAL A 30 13.69 0.24 -16.99
CA VAL A 30 13.38 1.39 -17.83
C VAL A 30 14.52 2.42 -17.82
N LYS A 31 15.11 2.69 -16.65
CA LYS A 31 16.19 3.69 -16.50
C LYS A 31 17.50 3.22 -17.15
N ILE A 32 17.87 1.94 -17.01
CA ILE A 32 19.11 1.43 -17.62
C ILE A 32 18.99 1.35 -19.14
N LEU A 33 17.83 0.93 -19.67
CA LEU A 33 17.56 0.91 -21.11
C LEU A 33 17.57 2.33 -21.69
N LYS A 34 16.93 3.30 -21.01
CA LYS A 34 16.98 4.71 -21.42
C LYS A 34 18.43 5.23 -21.46
N LYS A 35 19.27 4.80 -20.51
CA LYS A 35 20.69 5.19 -20.47
C LYS A 35 21.46 4.56 -21.64
N TYR A 36 21.21 3.28 -21.94
CA TYR A 36 21.83 2.57 -23.05
C TYR A 36 21.50 3.22 -24.39
N ASP A 37 20.21 3.45 -24.67
CA ASP A 37 19.76 4.11 -25.91
C ASP A 37 20.40 5.49 -26.07
N LYS A 38 20.44 6.29 -24.99
CA LYS A 38 21.05 7.63 -25.03
C LYS A 38 22.56 7.60 -25.33
N ARG A 39 23.27 6.54 -24.93
CA ARG A 39 24.72 6.43 -25.16
C ARG A 39 25.08 5.80 -26.50
N THR A 40 24.24 4.92 -27.02
CA THR A 40 24.56 4.08 -28.19
C THR A 40 23.78 4.46 -29.44
N GLY A 41 22.62 5.10 -29.30
CA GLY A 41 21.69 5.35 -30.40
C GLY A 41 20.89 4.12 -30.86
N ALA A 42 21.04 2.95 -30.22
CA ALA A 42 20.50 1.68 -30.71
C ALA A 42 18.97 1.47 -30.51
N LEU A 43 18.28 2.38 -29.81
CA LEU A 43 16.81 2.37 -29.61
C LEU A 43 16.19 1.01 -29.20
N ILE A 44 16.81 0.28 -28.28
CA ILE A 44 16.36 -1.06 -27.87
C ILE A 44 15.34 -1.04 -26.72
N ARG A 45 15.12 0.12 -26.09
CA ARG A 45 14.27 0.21 -24.89
C ARG A 45 12.86 -0.31 -25.12
N LEU A 46 12.21 0.11 -26.21
CA LEU A 46 10.82 -0.27 -26.50
C LEU A 46 10.65 -1.81 -26.64
N PRO A 47 11.36 -2.50 -27.56
CA PRO A 47 11.19 -3.93 -27.75
C PRO A 47 11.59 -4.74 -26.50
N PHE A 48 12.51 -4.23 -25.68
CA PHE A 48 12.87 -4.86 -24.42
C PHE A 48 11.76 -4.70 -23.37
N ILE A 49 11.21 -3.49 -23.20
CA ILE A 49 10.13 -3.24 -22.23
C ILE A 49 8.90 -4.08 -22.56
N GLN A 50 8.52 -4.23 -23.83
CA GLN A 50 7.40 -5.09 -24.22
C GLN A 50 7.56 -6.52 -23.70
N LYS A 51 8.78 -7.09 -23.75
CA LYS A 51 9.07 -8.42 -23.19
C LYS A 51 9.00 -8.44 -21.66
N VAL A 52 9.46 -7.37 -21.01
CA VAL A 52 9.43 -7.22 -19.55
C VAL A 52 8.00 -7.17 -19.02
N LEU A 53 7.08 -6.48 -19.71
CA LEU A 53 5.68 -6.36 -19.29
C LEU A 53 4.95 -7.72 -19.27
N GLN A 54 5.45 -8.71 -20.01
CA GLN A 54 4.91 -10.08 -20.04
C GLN A 54 5.56 -11.00 -19.01
N GLN A 55 6.52 -10.51 -18.22
CA GLN A 55 7.20 -11.35 -17.25
C GLN A 55 6.35 -11.48 -15.97
N PRO A 56 6.36 -12.66 -15.31
CA PRO A 56 5.57 -12.90 -14.10
C PRO A 56 5.84 -11.91 -12.97
N PHE A 57 7.09 -11.46 -12.81
CA PHE A 57 7.45 -10.51 -11.76
C PHE A 57 6.73 -9.15 -11.90
N PHE A 58 6.28 -8.81 -13.11
CA PHE A 58 5.57 -7.57 -13.40
C PHE A 58 4.04 -7.73 -13.31
N THR A 59 3.53 -8.96 -13.33
CA THR A 59 2.09 -9.24 -13.30
C THR A 59 1.58 -9.26 -11.86
N THR A 60 1.25 -8.09 -11.30
CA THR A 60 0.86 -7.95 -9.89
C THR A 60 -0.65 -7.89 -9.64
N ASP A 61 -1.50 -8.14 -10.64
CA ASP A 61 -2.96 -7.99 -10.51
C ASP A 61 -3.58 -8.89 -9.44
N LEU A 62 -3.11 -10.14 -9.35
CA LEU A 62 -3.56 -11.08 -8.32
C LEU A 62 -3.11 -10.62 -6.93
N LEU A 63 -1.89 -10.13 -6.83
CA LEU A 63 -1.31 -9.63 -5.59
C LEU A 63 -2.11 -8.45 -5.04
N TYR A 64 -2.47 -7.50 -5.90
CA TYR A 64 -3.32 -6.37 -5.56
C TYR A 64 -4.68 -6.82 -5.00
N LYS A 65 -5.32 -7.80 -5.65
CA LYS A 65 -6.60 -8.35 -5.17
C LYS A 65 -6.46 -8.98 -3.77
N LEU A 66 -5.38 -9.71 -3.54
CA LEU A 66 -5.10 -10.32 -2.23
C LEU A 66 -4.82 -9.26 -1.15
N VAL A 67 -4.09 -8.20 -1.49
CA VAL A 67 -3.87 -7.04 -0.61
C VAL A 67 -5.21 -6.42 -0.22
N LYS A 68 -6.11 -6.16 -1.18
CA LYS A 68 -7.45 -5.62 -0.92
C LYS A 68 -8.32 -6.52 -0.05
N GLU A 69 -8.22 -7.83 -0.25
CA GLU A 69 -8.94 -8.78 0.60
C GLU A 69 -8.40 -8.78 2.04
N CYS A 70 -7.09 -8.65 2.23
CA CYS A 70 -6.50 -8.50 3.56
C CYS A 70 -6.92 -7.20 4.24
N GLU A 71 -6.95 -6.07 3.51
CA GLU A 71 -7.48 -4.79 4.02
C GLU A 71 -8.93 -4.98 4.52
N ARG A 72 -9.80 -5.58 3.71
CA ARG A 72 -11.20 -5.87 4.07
C ARG A 72 -11.31 -6.77 5.31
N MET A 73 -10.45 -7.79 5.41
CA MET A 73 -10.43 -8.68 6.57
C MET A 73 -9.98 -7.95 7.84
N LEU A 74 -9.00 -7.04 7.73
CA LEU A 74 -8.54 -6.23 8.84
C LEU A 74 -9.63 -5.26 9.32
N ASP A 75 -10.34 -4.60 8.41
CA ASP A 75 -11.44 -3.69 8.75
C ASP A 75 -12.53 -4.41 9.57
N LEU A 76 -12.87 -5.65 9.20
CA LEU A 76 -13.82 -6.48 9.96
C LEU A 76 -13.29 -6.91 11.34
N LEU A 77 -11.97 -7.09 11.45
CA LEU A 77 -11.32 -7.50 12.70
C LEU A 77 -11.08 -6.33 13.65
N PHE A 78 -11.10 -5.09 13.15
CA PHE A 78 -11.01 -3.84 13.93
C PHE A 78 -12.22 -2.94 13.67
N PRO A 79 -13.44 -3.32 14.13
CA PRO A 79 -14.57 -2.40 14.09
C PRO A 79 -14.22 -1.15 14.88
N ILE A 80 -14.28 0.01 14.23
CA ILE A 80 -14.21 1.30 14.91
C ILE A 80 -15.53 1.41 15.68
N ASP A 81 -15.47 1.31 17.01
CA ASP A 81 -16.60 1.66 17.87
C ASP A 81 -16.85 3.16 17.70
N GLU A 82 -17.72 3.54 16.77
CA GLU A 82 -18.19 4.91 16.62
C GLU A 82 -19.05 5.24 17.85
N PRO A 83 -18.70 6.24 18.68
CA PRO A 83 -19.52 6.58 19.83
C PRO A 83 -20.84 7.14 19.31
N THR A 84 -21.92 6.38 19.49
CA THR A 84 -23.27 6.84 19.21
C THR A 84 -23.54 8.09 20.03
N THR A 85 -23.56 9.26 19.39
CA THR A 85 -24.06 10.51 19.94
C THR A 85 -25.58 10.37 20.11
N ALA A 86 -26.00 9.85 21.27
CA ALA A 86 -27.38 9.95 21.71
C ALA A 86 -27.64 11.39 22.20
N ASN A 87 -28.21 12.21 21.33
CA ASN A 87 -28.75 13.52 21.68
C ASN A 87 -30.07 13.37 22.44
N GLY A 88 -30.20 14.07 23.58
CA GLY A 88 -31.43 14.75 23.97
C GLY A 88 -32.27 14.18 25.14
N ASN A 89 -32.01 14.72 26.35
CA ASN A 89 -32.92 15.06 27.47
C ASN A 89 -34.22 14.27 27.72
N GLU A 90 -34.36 13.70 28.93
CA GLU A 90 -35.36 14.19 29.91
C GLU A 90 -35.06 13.70 31.34
N ARG A 91 -35.49 14.52 32.30
CA ARG A 91 -35.08 14.68 33.70
C ARG A 91 -35.95 13.86 34.65
N CYS A 92 -35.40 13.29 35.73
CA CYS A 92 -36.02 13.34 37.06
C CYS A 92 -35.09 12.85 38.18
N ASP A 93 -35.04 13.67 39.23
CA ASP A 93 -34.15 13.64 40.39
C ASP A 93 -34.55 12.57 41.43
N SER A 94 -33.56 11.95 42.09
CA SER A 94 -33.58 11.62 43.53
C SER A 94 -32.19 11.20 44.04
N GLU A 95 -31.73 11.95 45.04
CA GLU A 95 -30.55 11.74 45.90
C GLU A 95 -30.74 10.44 46.75
N THR A 96 -29.77 9.73 47.33
CA THR A 96 -28.44 10.03 47.93
C THR A 96 -27.64 8.72 48.11
N SER A 97 -26.31 8.83 48.15
CA SER A 97 -25.35 8.04 48.97
C SER A 97 -24.54 6.88 48.33
N THR A 98 -23.24 7.16 48.20
CA THR A 98 -22.08 6.34 48.62
C THR A 98 -21.42 5.39 47.60
N SER A 99 -20.21 5.82 47.22
CA SER A 99 -19.01 5.07 46.77
C SER A 99 -19.17 3.91 45.79
N ASN A 100 -18.60 4.08 44.60
CA ASN A 100 -17.31 3.46 44.29
C ASN A 100 -16.80 3.94 42.92
N GLY A 101 -15.57 4.44 42.92
CA GLY A 101 -14.91 4.93 41.71
C GLY A 101 -14.71 3.80 40.71
N ASN A 102 -15.42 3.87 39.59
CA ASN A 102 -15.12 3.10 38.38
C ASN A 102 -14.70 4.05 37.26
N GLY A 103 -13.72 4.91 37.56
CA GLY A 103 -12.88 5.53 36.54
C GLY A 103 -11.76 4.56 36.14
N MET A 104 -12.13 3.36 35.66
CA MET A 104 -11.15 2.39 35.18
C MET A 104 -10.71 2.83 33.78
N LEU A 105 -9.62 3.60 33.74
CA LEU A 105 -8.80 3.86 32.56
C LEU A 105 -8.64 2.57 31.74
N LYS A 106 -9.41 2.44 30.64
CA LYS A 106 -9.08 1.55 29.52
C LYS A 106 -7.81 2.09 28.85
N CYS A 107 -6.64 1.96 29.48
CA CYS A 107 -5.38 2.38 28.86
C CYS A 107 -4.17 1.74 29.57
N PRO A 108 -4.05 0.40 29.52
CA PRO A 108 -2.74 -0.18 29.16
C PRO A 108 -2.81 -1.26 28.06
N LYS A 109 -3.94 -1.96 27.89
CA LYS A 109 -4.08 -3.07 26.92
C LYS A 109 -4.07 -2.59 25.48
N GLU A 110 -4.66 -1.44 25.21
CA GLU A 110 -4.76 -0.84 23.87
C GLU A 110 -3.38 -0.32 23.39
N LEU A 111 -2.58 0.25 24.30
CA LEU A 111 -1.18 0.64 24.02
C LEU A 111 -0.28 -0.58 23.75
N ALA A 112 -0.44 -1.65 24.55
CA ALA A 112 0.28 -2.91 24.32
C ALA A 112 -0.18 -3.61 23.02
N GLU A 113 -1.45 -3.47 22.62
CA GLU A 113 -1.98 -3.96 21.34
C GLU A 113 -1.41 -3.19 20.14
N ILE A 114 -1.23 -1.86 20.26
CA ILE A 114 -0.59 -1.02 19.24
C ILE A 114 0.90 -1.33 19.11
N GLU A 115 1.62 -1.46 20.23
CA GLU A 115 3.06 -1.80 20.25
C GLU A 115 3.31 -3.24 19.74
N TYR A 116 2.44 -4.20 20.07
CA TYR A 116 2.53 -5.59 19.59
C TYR A 116 2.25 -5.73 18.08
N MET A 117 1.47 -4.79 17.52
CA MET A 117 1.15 -4.73 16.10
C MET A 117 2.20 -3.98 15.26
N GLU A 118 3.28 -3.51 15.87
CA GLU A 118 4.45 -2.97 15.18
C GLU A 118 5.29 -4.08 14.52
N SER A 119 4.65 -4.77 13.58
CA SER A 119 5.21 -5.82 12.75
C SER A 119 6.45 -5.33 11.98
N LEU A 120 7.46 -6.20 11.85
CA LEU A 120 8.66 -5.94 11.03
C LEU A 120 8.29 -5.52 9.60
N TYR A 121 7.24 -6.13 9.06
CA TYR A 121 6.76 -5.86 7.71
C TYR A 121 6.01 -4.54 7.62
N MET A 122 5.36 -4.06 8.68
CA MET A 122 4.74 -2.74 8.69
C MET A 122 5.77 -1.62 8.52
N LYS A 123 6.88 -1.65 9.28
CA LYS A 123 7.97 -0.67 9.16
C LYS A 123 8.62 -0.70 7.77
N SER A 124 8.86 -1.90 7.27
CA SER A 124 9.43 -2.13 5.94
C SER A 124 8.49 -1.63 4.84
N THR A 125 7.19 -1.89 4.96
CA THR A 125 6.15 -1.47 4.01
C THR A 125 6.03 0.05 3.97
N ILE A 126 5.97 0.71 5.13
CA ILE A 126 5.92 2.18 5.20
C ILE A 126 7.17 2.79 4.53
N SER A 127 8.34 2.21 4.77
CA SER A 127 9.61 2.66 4.18
C SER A 127 9.62 2.48 2.66
N ALA A 128 9.15 1.32 2.18
CA ALA A 128 9.00 1.01 0.76
C ALA A 128 8.05 1.98 0.05
N LEU A 129 6.87 2.24 0.62
CA LEU A 129 5.89 3.17 0.08
C LEU A 129 6.44 4.61 0.02
N LYS A 130 7.17 5.05 1.06
CA LYS A 130 7.87 6.35 1.06
C LYS A 130 8.90 6.43 -0.07
N ALA A 131 9.71 5.39 -0.25
CA ALA A 131 10.72 5.35 -1.31
C ALA A 131 10.08 5.45 -2.72
N LEU A 132 9.02 4.69 -2.99
CA LEU A 132 8.29 4.78 -4.26
C LEU A 132 7.71 6.17 -4.48
N LYS A 133 7.11 6.78 -3.45
CA LYS A 133 6.56 8.13 -3.54
C LYS A 133 7.64 9.15 -3.92
N GLN A 134 8.84 9.04 -3.35
CA GLN A 134 9.98 9.89 -3.68
C GLN A 134 10.53 9.66 -5.10
N ILE A 135 10.63 8.39 -5.53
CA ILE A 135 11.10 8.06 -6.89
C ILE A 135 10.14 8.64 -7.93
N ARG A 136 8.83 8.59 -7.66
CA ARG A 136 7.79 9.13 -8.53
C ARG A 136 7.78 10.66 -8.55
N SER A 137 7.90 11.31 -7.39
CA SER A 137 7.90 12.79 -7.33
C SER A 137 9.11 13.44 -8.00
N LYS A 138 10.22 12.71 -8.14
CA LYS A 138 11.46 13.20 -8.77
C LYS A 138 11.52 12.96 -10.29
N SER A 139 10.55 12.28 -10.89
CA SER A 139 10.54 12.09 -12.35
C SER A 139 9.95 13.34 -13.02
N SER A 140 10.79 14.12 -13.68
CA SER A 140 10.40 15.39 -14.32
C SER A 140 9.49 15.25 -15.55
N THR A 141 9.23 14.02 -16.01
CA THR A 141 8.25 13.73 -17.07
C THR A 141 7.53 12.40 -16.80
N VAL A 142 6.21 12.42 -16.94
CA VAL A 142 5.39 11.22 -17.05
C VAL A 142 5.54 10.73 -18.50
N SER A 143 6.02 9.50 -18.66
CA SER A 143 6.19 8.82 -19.95
C SER A 143 5.35 7.55 -19.92
N GLU A 144 4.98 7.02 -21.07
CA GLU A 144 4.30 5.71 -21.22
C GLU A 144 5.02 4.56 -20.49
N PHE A 145 6.33 4.67 -20.27
CA PHE A 145 7.13 3.69 -19.54
C PHE A 145 7.26 3.97 -18.04
N SER A 146 6.68 5.07 -17.54
CA SER A 146 6.69 5.41 -16.11
C SER A 146 5.67 4.58 -15.34
N LEU A 147 5.94 4.35 -14.05
CA LEU A 147 4.95 3.74 -13.16
C LEU A 147 3.71 4.66 -13.04
N PRO A 148 2.48 4.11 -13.10
CA PRO A 148 1.25 4.84 -12.86
C PRO A 148 1.09 5.19 -11.37
N PRO A 149 0.23 6.16 -11.01
CA PRO A 149 -0.07 6.52 -9.63
C PRO A 149 -0.45 5.31 -8.76
N LEU A 150 -0.14 5.38 -7.46
CA LEU A 150 -0.56 4.33 -6.51
C LEU A 150 -2.08 4.45 -6.36
N GLY A 151 -2.80 3.62 -7.11
CA GLY A 151 -4.27 3.64 -7.19
C GLY A 151 -4.73 3.97 -8.61
N LEU A 152 -4.89 2.93 -9.45
CA LEU A 152 -5.97 2.78 -10.44
C LEU A 152 -5.65 1.63 -11.41
N GLU A 153 -6.55 0.66 -11.40
CA GLU A 153 -6.64 -0.61 -12.13
C GLU A 153 -6.64 -0.48 -13.68
N GLU A 154 -6.65 0.75 -14.21
CA GLU A 154 -7.05 1.01 -15.60
C GLU A 154 -5.91 1.48 -16.52
N THR A 155 -4.74 1.82 -15.98
CA THR A 155 -3.67 2.45 -16.78
C THR A 155 -2.81 1.44 -17.54
N TRP A 156 -2.66 0.21 -17.06
CA TRP A 156 -1.78 -0.79 -17.69
C TRP A 156 -2.37 -1.47 -18.93
N LYS A 157 -3.71 -1.47 -19.08
CA LYS A 157 -4.39 -2.06 -20.26
C LYS A 157 -4.30 -1.21 -21.52
N LYS A 158 -3.72 -0.01 -21.46
CA LYS A 158 -3.75 1.00 -22.54
C LYS A 158 -2.37 1.47 -23.01
N ILE A 159 -1.31 0.65 -22.96
CA ILE A 159 -0.03 1.04 -23.58
C ILE A 159 -0.17 0.82 -25.09
N PRO A 160 -0.24 1.87 -25.93
CA PRO A 160 -0.30 1.72 -27.37
C PRO A 160 1.06 1.23 -27.86
N ILE A 161 1.06 0.31 -28.83
CA ILE A 161 2.29 -0.08 -29.54
C ILE A 161 2.71 1.12 -30.38
N LEU A 162 3.61 1.95 -29.85
CA LEU A 162 4.11 3.14 -30.55
C LEU A 162 5.49 2.83 -31.14
N GLU A 163 5.54 2.71 -32.46
CA GLU A 163 6.74 2.40 -33.22
C GLU A 163 7.72 3.60 -33.16
N GLN A 164 8.89 3.40 -32.56
CA GLN A 164 9.94 4.44 -32.56
C GLN A 164 10.74 4.33 -33.86
N VAL A 165 10.52 5.29 -34.77
CA VAL A 165 11.30 5.41 -36.01
C VAL A 165 12.59 6.18 -35.73
N ALA A 166 13.73 5.62 -36.14
CA ALA A 166 15.03 6.29 -36.08
C ALA A 166 15.12 7.45 -37.10
N LYS A 167 15.78 8.54 -36.73
CA LYS A 167 16.21 9.61 -37.65
C LYS A 167 17.62 9.37 -38.14
#